data_AF-A0A6G4VH00-F1
#
_entry.id   AF-A0A6G4VH00-F1
#
_cell.length_a   1.000
_cell.length_b   1.000
_cell.length_c   1.000
_cell.angle_alpha   90.00
_cell.angle_beta   90.00
_cell.angle_gamma   90.00
#
_symmetry.space_group_name_H-M   'P 1'
#
loop_
_entity.id
_entity.type
_entity.pdbx_description
1 polymer ?
#
loop_
_entity_poly.entity_id
_entity_poly.type
_entity_poly.pdbx_seq_one_letter_code
_entity_poly.pdbx_strand_id
1 'polypeptide(L)' 'MPGELLSPVLDDDGAPFWEYAARGELRIQACADCGELRFPPRPCCP' A
#
# COMPACT_ATOMS: atom_id res chain seq x y z
N MET A 1 5.47 -29.48 -9.53
CA MET A 1 5.89 -28.10 -9.81
C MET A 1 5.56 -27.29 -8.58
N PRO A 2 6.53 -26.71 -7.86
CA PRO A 2 6.20 -25.82 -6.75
C PRO A 2 5.28 -24.72 -7.31
N GLY A 3 4.14 -24.54 -6.64
CA GLY A 3 3.04 -23.71 -7.12
C GLY A 3 3.52 -22.31 -7.48
N GLU A 4 3.23 -21.90 -8.70
CA GLU A 4 3.50 -20.56 -9.21
C GLU A 4 2.78 -19.55 -8.31
N LEU A 5 3.55 -18.86 -7.46
CA LEU A 5 3.01 -17.78 -6.64
C LEU A 5 2.73 -16.61 -7.57
N LEU A 6 1.51 -16.08 -7.49
CA LEU A 6 1.15 -14.84 -8.17
C LEU A 6 2.10 -13.74 -7.68
N SER A 7 2.74 -13.07 -8.62
CA SER A 7 3.52 -11.88 -8.31
C SER A 7 2.58 -10.72 -7.98
N PRO A 8 2.92 -9.87 -7.00
CA PRO A 8 2.12 -8.69 -6.70
C PRO A 8 2.06 -7.78 -7.93
N VAL A 9 0.89 -7.20 -8.16
CA VAL A 9 0.69 -6.19 -9.19
C VAL A 9 1.20 -4.85 -8.65
N LEU A 10 2.05 -4.18 -9.44
CA LEU A 10 2.53 -2.84 -9.16
C LEU A 10 1.58 -1.84 -9.84
N ASP A 11 0.48 -1.51 -9.16
CA ASP A 11 -0.45 -0.45 -9.57
C ASP A 11 -0.16 0.87 -8.84
N ASP A 12 -0.83 1.95 -9.27
CA ASP A 12 -0.61 3.29 -8.70
C ASP A 12 -1.01 3.37 -7.20
N ASP A 13 -1.98 2.55 -6.77
CA ASP A 13 -2.39 2.46 -5.37
C ASP A 13 -1.33 1.77 -4.50
N GLY A 14 -0.64 0.76 -5.04
CA GLY A 14 0.42 0.02 -4.38
C GLY A 14 1.81 0.63 -4.52
N ALA A 15 2.06 1.48 -5.52
CA ALA A 15 3.38 2.07 -5.78
C ALA A 15 4.00 2.75 -4.53
N PRO A 16 3.27 3.58 -3.76
CA PRO A 16 3.82 4.19 -2.55
C PRO A 16 4.27 3.15 -1.51
N PHE A 17 3.53 2.04 -1.35
CA PHE A 17 3.91 0.99 -0.41
C PHE A 17 5.27 0.38 -0.77
N TRP A 18 5.50 0.04 -2.04
CA TRP A 18 6.75 -0.56 -2.50
C TRP A 18 7.93 0.43 -2.45
N GLU A 19 7.71 1.71 -2.74
CA GLU A 19 8.73 2.75 -2.64
C GLU A 19 9.26 2.91 -1.21
N TYR A 20 8.37 2.90 -0.21
CA TYR A 20 8.77 3.01 1.20
C TYR A 20 9.31 1.70 1.75
N ALA A 21 8.79 0.55 1.30
CA ALA A 21 9.34 -0.76 1.63
C ALA A 21 10.81 -0.88 1.18
N ALA A 22 11.15 -0.39 -0.02
CA ALA A 22 12.53 -0.34 -0.51
C ALA A 22 13.47 0.53 0.34
N ARG A 23 12.92 1.48 1.11
CA ARG A 23 13.66 2.33 2.05
C ARG A 23 13.71 1.78 3.48
N GLY A 24 13.07 0.63 3.74
CA GLY A 24 12.94 0.06 5.08
C GLY A 24 11.95 0.82 5.97
N GLU A 25 11.02 1.57 5.37
CA GLU A 25 10.05 2.39 6.08
C GLU A 25 8.65 1.79 5.99
N LEU A 26 7.99 1.62 7.13
CA LEU A 26 6.57 1.29 7.20
C LEU A 26 5.76 2.59 7.31
N ARG A 27 4.99 2.92 6.27
CA ARG A 27 4.09 4.08 6.24
C ARG A 27 2.64 3.64 6.08
N ILE A 28 1.72 4.34 6.74
CA ILE A 28 0.28 4.10 6.69
C ILE A 28 -0.42 5.38 6.22
N GLN A 29 -1.39 5.26 5.31
CA GLN A 29 -2.16 6.39 4.83
C GLN A 29 -3.06 6.93 5.95
N ALA A 30 -3.01 8.22 6.21
CA ALA A 30 -3.97 8.93 7.07
C ALA A 30 -4.91 9.76 6.18
N CYS A 31 -6.22 9.78 6.49
CA CYS A 31 -7.13 10.72 5.82
C CYS A 31 -6.77 12.16 6.18
N ALA A 32 -6.71 13.04 5.17
CA ALA A 32 -6.42 14.46 5.38
C ALA A 32 -7.51 15.19 6.19
N ASP A 33 -8.76 14.70 6.15
CA ASP A 33 -9.89 15.32 6.86
C ASP A 33 -10.07 14.76 8.27
N CYS A 34 -10.16 13.43 8.40
CA CYS A 34 -10.49 12.78 9.68
C CYS A 34 -9.29 12.19 10.42
N GLY A 35 -8.12 12.11 9.79
CA GLY A 35 -6.90 11.55 10.40
C GLY A 35 -6.88 10.01 10.52
N GLU A 36 -7.98 9.32 10.22
CA GLU A 36 -8.07 7.86 10.37
C GLU A 36 -7.03 7.14 9.49
N LEU A 37 -6.31 6.20 10.10
CA LEU A 37 -5.27 5.40 9.47
C LEU A 37 -5.86 4.23 8.67
N ARG A 38 -5.37 3.99 7.45
CA ARG A 38 -5.91 2.96 6.55
C ARG A 38 -4.84 2.08 5.93
N PHE A 39 -5.09 0.79 5.99
CA PHE A 39 -4.32 -0.26 5.31
C PHE A 39 -5.27 -1.39 4.85
N PRO A 40 -5.28 -1.79 3.56
CA PRO A 40 -4.51 -1.22 2.44
C PRO A 40 -4.87 0.25 2.13
N PRO A 41 -3.95 1.02 1.50
CA PRO A 41 -4.23 2.39 1.07
C PRO A 41 -5.42 2.41 0.10
N ARG A 42 -6.20 3.50 0.13
CA ARG A 42 -7.33 3.70 -0.78
C ARG A 42 -7.38 5.13 -1.29
N PRO A 43 -7.98 5.38 -2.47
CA PRO A 43 -8.13 6.74 -2.99
C PRO A 43 -8.98 7.66 -2.10
N CYS A 44 -9.99 7.11 -1.41
CA CYS A 44 -10.97 7.90 -0.65
C CYS A 44 -11.26 7.31 0.74
N CYS A 45 -11.60 8.20 1.67
CA CYS A 45 -12.20 7.87 2.96
C CYS A 45 -13.66 7.39 2.76
N PRO A 46 -14.13 6.33 3.46
CA PRO A 46 -15.55 6.01 3.53
C PRO A 46 -16.35 7.09 4.28
#